data_AF-A0A3F2UEH5-F1
#
_entry.id   AF-A0A3F2UEH5-F1
#
_cell.length_a   1.000
_cell.length_b   1.000
_cell.length_c   1.000
_cell.angle_alpha   90.00
_cell.angle_beta   90.00
_cell.angle_gamma   90.00
#
_symmetry.space_group_name_H-M   'P 1'
#
loop_
_entity.id
_entity.type
_entity.pdbx_description
1 polymer ?
#
loop_
_entity_poly.entity_id
_entity_poly.type
_entity_poly.pdbx_seq_one_letter_code
_entity_poly.pdbx_strand_id
1 'polypeptide(L)' 'MRRILDAILWIFIAPGDWVSDRLGVTQDQNRDLVRMLINSLFWIIVAVIGLAIWTSTLPIYQ' A
#
# COMPACT_ATOMS: atom_id res chain seq x y z
N MET A 1 14.81 7.44 -15.80
CA MET A 1 13.95 6.24 -15.66
C MET A 1 14.17 5.49 -14.35
N ARG A 2 15.39 5.05 -14.00
CA ARG A 2 15.65 4.33 -12.72
C ARG A 2 15.08 5.05 -11.48
N ARG A 3 15.38 6.35 -11.31
CA ARG A 3 14.89 7.14 -10.17
C ARG A 3 13.37 7.22 -10.01
N ILE A 4 12.62 7.14 -11.12
CA ILE A 4 11.15 7.21 -11.08
C ILE A 4 10.58 5.85 -10.65
N LEU A 5 11.11 4.76 -11.19
CA LEU A 5 10.79 3.40 -10.75
C LEU A 5 11.12 3.20 -9.27
N ASP A 6 12.30 3.65 -8.84
CA ASP A 6 12.72 3.58 -7.44
C ASP A 6 11.78 4.38 -6.52
N ALA A 7 11.35 5.58 -6.95
CA ALA A 7 10.40 6.40 -6.20
C ALA A 7 9.00 5.78 -6.12
N ILE A 8 8.53 5.19 -7.22
CA ILE A 8 7.25 4.48 -7.26
C ILE A 8 7.31 3.28 -6.32
N LEU A 9 8.33 2.42 -6.44
CA LEU A 9 8.52 1.26 -5.57
C LEU A 9 8.60 1.67 -4.10
N TRP A 10 9.29 2.77 -3.80
CA TRP A 10 9.37 3.30 -2.45
C TRP A 10 8.00 3.69 -1.90
N ILE A 11 7.15 4.38 -2.67
CA ILE A 11 5.78 4.69 -2.28
C ILE A 11 4.99 3.41 -1.99
N PHE A 12 5.14 2.38 -2.82
CA PHE A 12 4.43 1.11 -2.62
C PHE A 12 4.86 0.36 -1.36
N ILE A 13 6.11 0.54 -0.92
CA ILE A 13 6.70 -0.19 0.21
C ILE A 13 6.61 0.58 1.54
N ALA A 14 6.58 1.91 1.48
CA ALA A 14 6.61 2.80 2.64
C ALA A 14 5.53 2.57 3.71
N PRO A 15 4.27 2.21 3.39
CA PRO A 15 3.24 1.99 4.41
C PRO A 15 3.58 0.84 5.35
N GLY A 16 4.06 -0.28 4.79
CA GLY A 16 4.47 -1.47 5.55
C GLY A 16 5.70 -1.22 6.41
N ASP A 17 6.66 -0.46 5.90
CA ASP A 17 7.85 -0.05 6.66
C ASP A 17 7.47 0.78 7.88
N TRP A 18 6.62 1.79 7.70
CA TRP A 18 6.20 2.68 8.78
C TRP A 18 5.43 1.94 9.89
N VAL A 19 4.51 1.05 9.52
CA VAL A 19 3.75 0.28 10.51
C VAL A 19 4.62 -0.74 11.22
N SER A 20 5.53 -1.40 10.51
CA SER A 20 6.41 -2.39 11.11
C SER A 20 7.39 -1.78 12.12
N ASP A 21 7.88 -0.57 11.86
CA ASP A 21 8.70 0.20 12.80
C ASP A 21 7.92 0.61 14.04
N ARG A 22 6.65 0.99 13.85
CA ARG A 22 5.77 1.40 14.94
C ARG A 22 5.31 0.25 15.83
N LEU A 23 5.19 -0.96 15.26
CA LEU A 23 4.81 -2.18 16.00
C LEU A 23 5.99 -2.80 16.77
N GLY A 24 7.22 -2.26 16.63
CA GLY A 24 8.38 -2.74 17.38
C GLY A 24 8.72 -4.20 17.08
N VAL A 25 8.45 -4.67 15.85
CA VAL A 25 8.72 -6.05 15.44
C VAL A 25 10.24 -6.20 15.27
N THR A 26 10.90 -6.70 16.31
CA THR A 26 12.37 -6.81 16.39
C THR A 26 12.95 -8.03 15.67
N GLN A 27 12.12 -8.98 15.27
CA GLN A 27 12.55 -10.19 14.59
C GLN A 27 12.40 -10.00 13.07
N ASP A 28 13.53 -9.98 12.35
CA ASP A 28 13.59 -9.64 10.92
C ASP A 28 12.60 -10.42 10.04
N GLN A 29 12.40 -11.71 10.31
CA GLN A 29 11.43 -12.54 9.58
C GLN A 29 9.98 -12.10 9.78
N ASN A 30 9.62 -11.70 11.01
CA ASN A 30 8.28 -11.21 11.30
C ASN A 30 8.08 -9.82 10.73
N ARG A 31 9.14 -9.00 10.71
CA ARG A 31 9.13 -7.65 10.17
C ARG A 31 8.75 -7.66 8.70
N ASP A 32 9.37 -8.52 7.90
CA ASP A 32 9.09 -8.62 6.47
C ASP A 32 7.68 -9.16 6.17
N LEU A 33 7.19 -10.12 6.95
CA LEU A 33 5.81 -10.61 6.85
C LEU A 33 4.80 -9.50 7.14
N VAL A 34 5.03 -8.72 8.21
CA VAL A 34 4.16 -7.59 8.60
C VAL A 34 4.19 -6.50 7.55
N ARG A 35 5.37 -6.16 7.00
CA ARG A 35 5.51 -5.18 5.91
C ARG A 35 4.72 -5.61 4.68
N MET A 36 4.83 -6.88 4.28
CA MET A 36 4.11 -7.42 3.13
C MET A 36 2.60 -7.41 3.35
N LEU A 37 2.16 -7.83 4.55
CA LEU A 37 0.75 -7.79 4.94
C LEU A 37 0.19 -6.37 4.90
N ILE A 38 0.84 -5.42 5.58
CA ILE A 38 0.37 -4.02 5.64
C ILE A 38 0.36 -3.41 4.24
N ASN A 39 1.39 -3.63 3.42
CA ASN A 39 1.42 -3.09 2.06
C ASN A 39 0.25 -3.64 1.23
N SER A 40 0.04 -4.95 1.22
CA SER A 40 -1.07 -5.55 0.48
C SER A 40 -2.43 -5.01 0.96
N LEU A 41 -2.68 -4.96 2.28
CA LEU A 41 -3.94 -4.46 2.83
C LEU A 41 -4.16 -2.99 2.49
N PHE A 42 -3.14 -2.14 2.65
CA PHE A 42 -3.24 -0.72 2.33
C PHE A 42 -3.58 -0.49 0.85
N TRP A 43 -2.87 -1.16 -0.06
CA TRP A 43 -3.10 -0.98 -1.50
C TRP A 43 -4.41 -1.60 -1.99
N ILE A 44 -4.87 -2.70 -1.38
CA ILE A 44 -6.21 -3.24 -1.64
C ILE A 44 -7.28 -2.21 -1.26
N ILE A 45 -7.17 -1.59 -0.07
CA ILE A 45 -8.11 -0.56 0.37
C ILE A 45 -8.11 0.63 -0.59
N VAL A 46 -6.92 1.13 -0.95
CA VAL A 46 -6.78 2.24 -1.91
C VAL A 46 -7.41 1.88 -3.26
N ALA A 47 -7.21 0.67 -3.76
CA ALA A 47 -7.80 0.22 -5.02
C ALA A 47 -9.32 0.12 -4.92
N VAL A 48 -9.86 -0.48 -3.85
CA VAL A 48 -11.30 -0.61 -3.65
C VAL A 48 -11.98 0.76 -3.55
N ILE A 49 -11.42 1.68 -2.76
CA ILE A 49 -11.94 3.05 -2.62
C ILE A 49 -11.84 3.79 -3.95
N GLY A 50 -10.70 3.70 -4.63
CA GLY A 50 -10.49 4.33 -5.93
C GLY A 50 -11.48 3.84 -6.97
N LEU A 51 -11.71 2.52 -7.04
CA LEU A 51 -12.71 1.92 -7.92
C LEU A 51 -14.13 2.33 -7.55
N ALA A 52 -14.47 2.39 -6.26
CA ALA A 52 -15.80 2.81 -5.81
C ALA A 52 -16.09 4.27 -6.21
N ILE A 53 -15.14 5.18 -5.97
CA ILE A 53 -15.23 6.59 -6.37
C ILE A 53 -15.30 6.70 -7.89
N TRP A 54 -14.44 5.99 -8.61
CA TRP A 54 -14.44 6.06 -10.07
C TRP A 54 -15.77 5.55 -10.64
N THR A 55 -16.28 4.43 -10.13
CA THR A 55 -17.55 3.87 -10.56
C THR A 55 -18.71 4.84 -10.30
N SER A 56 -18.72 5.54 -9.17
CA SER A 56 -19.77 6.54 -8.87
C SER A 56 -19.72 7.79 -9.76
N THR A 57 -18.61 8.03 -10.48
CA THR A 57 -18.50 9.11 -11.47
C THR A 57 -18.96 8.70 -12.88
N LEU A 58 -19.24 7.41 -13.12
CA LEU A 58 -19.62 6.97 -14.45
C LEU A 58 -21.08 7.37 -14.77
N PRO A 59 -21.37 7.86 -16.00
CA PRO A 59 -22.70 8.35 -16.37
C PRO A 59 -23.82 7.31 -16.28
N ILE A 60 -23.48 6.01 -16.31
CA ILE A 60 -24.45 4.92 -16.20
C ILE A 60 -24.97 4.72 -14.77
N TYR A 61 -24.30 5.31 -13.77
CA TYR A 61 -24.62 5.20 -12.35
C TYR A 61 -24.99 6.55 -11.70
N GLN A 62 -25.11 7.63 -12.48
CA GLN A 62 -25.68 8.92 -12.05
C GLN A 62 -27.18 8.96 -12.36
#